data_AF-A0A0S7ENA8-F1
#
_entry.id   AF-A0A0S7ENA8-F1
#
_cell.length_a   1.000
_cell.length_b   1.000
_cell.length_c   1.000
_cell.angle_alpha   90.00
_cell.angle_beta   90.00
_cell.angle_gamma   90.00
#
_symmetry.space_group_name_H-M   'P 1'
#
loop_
_entity.id
_entity.type
_entity.pdbx_description
1 polymer ?
#
loop_
_entity_poly.entity_id
_entity_poly.type
_entity_poly.pdbx_seq_one_letter_code
_entity_poly.pdbx_strand_id
1 'polypeptide(L)'
;MGGMFTSSHLSTNNSNMAASVQSIPDYVYSQLSNPQVTSPEAKKLHQDICMLSQRVYGSLKSIHEVLTLERERLRQAWTSPDLRQDTSQQLATLCTTLTERTPSMARHSRRAPSVAESTAEYFDASEVIMCETSSEAEASDESGLSDITTTSNSEPEEGHSAATLNYKESLKTATDKPILAPKDTGRRTTLPSPCADNSHIGIMTILYNNIGKDLSRVSMPVALNEPLSLLQRLSEELEYSELLDIANNTDDPYQRMVYVAAFSISGYAWASWRNRYKPFNPVLGETYENHREDRGFYYISEQVSHHPPISACHAESENFTFWQDQRWKYKFWGKSVEIISSGLVNVTLPKFGDHYEWNKAVTCIHNVLSQQRWLEHYGEVVIRNTKSDECTCKITFVKSRYWSSESSKNEIQGVVLDRAGEVVHRFGGFWHEGIFCDTMATPTCIWKPNVQPDDHLQYYGFSRYARELNEMNADLEIILPPTDTRFRPDQRLLEEGKVAEADKKKDQVEEKQRERRKEMAKRGEEHIPRFFRKVLDEAGREVWLYNGTYWKIRQDPGFSKSKNLALW
;
A
#
# COMPACT_ATOMS: atom_id res chain seq x y z
N MET A 1 3.01 33.13 -70.88
CA MET A 1 3.30 32.20 -72.00
C MET A 1 4.08 31.04 -71.41
N GLY A 2 3.40 29.94 -71.08
CA GLY A 2 3.50 28.67 -71.80
C GLY A 2 4.23 27.66 -70.89
N GLY A 3 3.79 26.43 -70.64
CA GLY A 3 2.64 25.65 -71.08
C GLY A 3 2.45 24.45 -70.13
N MET A 4 1.25 23.89 -70.17
CA MET A 4 0.76 22.73 -69.41
C MET A 4 1.53 21.44 -69.70
N PHE A 5 1.54 20.52 -68.72
CA PHE A 5 1.26 19.10 -68.96
C PHE A 5 0.49 18.49 -67.79
N THR A 6 -0.73 18.06 -68.07
CA THR A 6 -1.59 17.19 -67.27
C THR A 6 -1.25 15.71 -67.55
N SER A 7 -1.39 14.83 -66.56
CA SER A 7 -1.80 13.44 -66.82
C SER A 7 -2.49 12.84 -65.59
N SER A 8 -3.80 12.74 -65.74
CA SER A 8 -4.77 11.91 -65.02
C SER A 8 -4.66 10.43 -65.44
N HIS A 9 -5.47 9.59 -64.77
CA HIS A 9 -5.77 8.15 -64.97
C HIS A 9 -4.95 7.21 -64.06
N LEU A 10 -5.53 6.43 -63.13
CA LEU A 10 -6.81 5.71 -63.17
C LEU A 10 -7.66 5.81 -61.88
N SER A 11 -8.90 6.27 -62.07
CA SER A 11 -10.17 5.85 -61.44
C SER A 11 -10.43 4.35 -61.71
N THR A 12 -11.21 3.52 -61.01
CA THR A 12 -12.30 3.63 -60.01
C THR A 12 -12.74 2.21 -59.62
N ASN A 13 -13.50 2.11 -58.52
CA ASN A 13 -14.46 1.06 -58.10
C ASN A 13 -14.04 0.10 -56.98
N ASN A 14 -14.38 0.46 -55.74
CA ASN A 14 -15.50 -0.21 -55.08
C ASN A 14 -15.99 0.59 -53.86
N SER A 15 -17.23 1.07 -53.97
CA SER A 15 -18.04 1.61 -52.89
C SER A 15 -18.47 0.49 -51.96
N ASN A 16 -17.99 0.50 -50.72
CA ASN A 16 -18.69 0.08 -49.50
C ASN A 16 -17.70 -0.05 -48.34
N MET A 17 -17.37 1.06 -47.68
CA MET A 17 -16.93 1.12 -46.27
C MET A 17 -16.82 2.60 -45.89
N ALA A 18 -17.98 3.24 -45.68
CA ALA A 18 -18.07 4.48 -44.94
C ALA A 18 -18.39 4.12 -43.48
N ALA A 19 -17.37 4.12 -42.63
CA ALA A 19 -17.52 4.31 -41.19
C ALA A 19 -16.36 5.19 -40.74
N SER A 20 -16.70 6.32 -40.12
CA SER A 20 -15.87 7.50 -39.91
C SER A 20 -14.62 7.24 -39.08
N VAL A 21 -13.44 7.42 -39.68
CA VAL A 21 -12.22 7.79 -38.93
C VAL A 21 -12.21 9.31 -38.85
N GLN A 22 -12.18 9.87 -37.64
CA GLN A 22 -12.01 11.31 -37.45
C GLN A 22 -10.72 11.77 -38.15
N SER A 23 -10.87 12.70 -39.10
CA SER A 23 -9.76 13.27 -39.86
C SER A 23 -8.84 14.08 -38.95
N ILE A 24 -7.54 13.88 -39.11
CA ILE A 24 -6.51 14.70 -38.46
C ILE A 24 -6.73 16.17 -38.87
N PRO A 25 -6.77 17.14 -37.93
CA PRO A 25 -6.99 18.54 -38.25
C PRO A 25 -5.89 19.14 -39.15
N ASP A 26 -6.28 19.98 -40.11
CA ASP A 26 -5.40 20.57 -41.12
C ASP A 26 -4.21 21.37 -40.55
N TYR A 27 -4.28 21.83 -39.30
CA TYR A 27 -3.17 22.54 -38.66
C TYR A 27 -1.94 21.66 -38.43
N VAL A 28 -2.11 20.33 -38.33
CA VAL A 28 -1.01 19.36 -38.18
C VAL A 28 -0.12 19.32 -39.43
N TYR A 29 -0.69 19.53 -40.61
CA TYR A 29 0.08 19.65 -41.86
C TYR A 29 0.78 21.01 -41.98
N SER A 30 0.25 22.06 -41.34
CA SER A 30 0.79 23.43 -41.44
C SER A 30 2.01 23.70 -40.54
N GLN A 31 2.32 22.83 -39.57
CA GLN A 31 3.50 22.97 -38.69
C GLN A 31 4.71 22.14 -39.11
N LEU A 32 4.63 21.40 -40.21
CA LEU A 32 5.77 20.70 -40.82
C LEU A 32 6.42 21.59 -41.88
N SER A 33 7.01 22.72 -41.44
CA SER A 33 8.00 23.40 -42.27
C SER A 33 9.19 22.45 -42.45
N ASN A 34 9.39 21.95 -43.68
CA ASN A 34 10.54 21.13 -44.05
C ASN A 34 11.85 21.75 -43.52
N PRO A 35 12.56 21.11 -42.58
CA PRO A 35 13.98 21.41 -42.44
C PRO A 35 14.62 20.89 -43.72
N GLN A 36 15.16 21.77 -44.56
CA GLN A 36 16.03 21.33 -45.64
C GLN A 36 17.21 20.59 -45.01
N VAL A 37 17.17 19.25 -45.09
CA VAL A 37 18.25 18.38 -44.63
C VAL A 37 19.40 18.54 -45.62
N THR A 38 20.36 19.40 -45.30
CA THR A 38 21.47 19.77 -46.19
C THR A 38 22.69 18.86 -46.07
N SER A 39 22.79 18.01 -45.03
CA SER A 39 23.89 17.05 -44.85
C SER A 39 23.58 15.67 -45.49
N PRO A 40 24.55 15.05 -46.19
CA PRO A 40 24.42 13.67 -46.69
C PRO A 40 24.16 12.64 -45.59
N GLU A 41 24.73 12.81 -44.39
CA GLU A 41 24.50 11.88 -43.27
C GLU A 41 23.07 11.96 -42.75
N ALA A 42 22.50 13.16 -42.67
CA ALA A 42 21.14 13.34 -42.19
C ALA A 42 20.08 12.80 -43.18
N LYS A 43 20.36 12.85 -44.49
CA LYS A 43 19.52 12.18 -45.51
C LYS A 43 19.56 10.66 -45.38
N LYS A 44 20.74 10.10 -45.11
CA LYS A 44 20.91 8.66 -44.88
C LYS A 44 20.17 8.20 -43.63
N LEU A 45 20.31 8.93 -42.51
CA LEU A 45 19.60 8.63 -41.27
C LEU A 45 18.08 8.67 -41.43
N HIS A 46 17.56 9.66 -42.17
CA HIS A 46 16.13 9.74 -42.47
C HIS A 46 15.64 8.55 -43.32
N GLN A 47 16.41 8.14 -44.32
CA GLN A 47 16.13 6.93 -45.10
C GLN A 47 16.13 5.66 -44.23
N ASP A 48 17.10 5.52 -43.33
CA ASP A 48 17.21 4.37 -42.44
C ASP A 48 16.02 4.30 -41.46
N ILE A 49 15.59 5.43 -40.90
CA ILE A 49 14.41 5.52 -40.03
C ILE A 49 13.13 5.15 -40.80
N CYS A 50 12.95 5.66 -42.02
CA CYS A 50 11.80 5.33 -42.86
C CYS A 50 11.75 3.83 -43.22
N MET A 51 12.90 3.24 -43.55
CA MET A 51 13.04 1.81 -43.83
C MET A 51 12.72 0.95 -42.60
N LEU A 52 13.19 1.36 -41.42
CA LEU A 52 12.91 0.66 -40.16
C LEU A 52 11.42 0.74 -39.82
N SER A 53 10.82 1.93 -39.96
CA SER A 53 9.39 2.17 -39.74
C SER A 53 8.51 1.30 -40.65
N GLN A 54 8.83 1.21 -41.93
CA GLN A 54 8.12 0.34 -42.87
C GLN A 54 8.22 -1.14 -42.49
N ARG A 55 9.38 -1.59 -41.99
CA ARG A 55 9.58 -2.97 -41.55
C ARG A 55 8.78 -3.30 -40.28
N VAL A 56 8.74 -2.37 -39.32
CA VAL A 56 7.93 -2.49 -38.10
C VAL A 56 6.44 -2.50 -38.44
N TYR A 57 6.00 -1.59 -39.31
CA TYR A 57 4.61 -1.54 -39.78
C TYR A 57 4.19 -2.83 -40.49
N GLY A 58 5.02 -3.36 -41.39
CA GLY A 58 4.78 -4.64 -42.05
C GLY A 58 4.66 -5.81 -41.07
N SER A 59 5.51 -5.82 -40.04
CA SER A 59 5.48 -6.86 -38.99
C SER A 59 4.22 -6.77 -38.14
N LEU A 60 3.83 -5.55 -37.71
CA LEU A 60 2.61 -5.31 -36.94
C LEU A 60 1.34 -5.63 -37.75
N LYS A 61 1.32 -5.28 -39.05
CA LYS A 61 0.21 -5.61 -39.95
C LYS A 61 0.06 -7.12 -40.10
N SER A 62 1.15 -7.86 -40.28
CA SER A 62 1.12 -9.32 -40.36
C SER A 62 0.62 -9.96 -39.06
N ILE A 63 1.07 -9.48 -37.88
CA ILE A 63 0.58 -9.95 -36.58
C ILE A 63 -0.93 -9.66 -36.43
N HIS A 64 -1.37 -8.47 -36.83
CA HIS A 64 -2.79 -8.09 -36.78
C HIS A 64 -3.65 -8.99 -37.68
N GLU A 65 -3.19 -9.31 -38.89
CA GLU A 65 -3.89 -10.22 -39.81
C GLU A 65 -3.99 -11.64 -39.21
N VAL A 66 -2.91 -12.15 -38.61
CA VAL A 66 -2.92 -13.47 -37.94
C VAL A 66 -3.88 -13.50 -36.75
N LEU A 67 -3.85 -12.48 -35.90
CA LEU A 67 -4.75 -12.39 -34.73
C LEU A 67 -6.21 -12.22 -35.15
N THR A 68 -6.47 -11.50 -36.24
CA THR A 68 -7.82 -11.35 -36.78
C THR A 68 -8.34 -12.68 -37.32
N LEU A 69 -7.49 -13.43 -38.03
CA LEU A 69 -7.83 -14.77 -38.54
C LEU A 69 -8.10 -15.76 -37.40
N GLU A 70 -7.27 -15.77 -36.36
CA GLU A 70 -7.48 -16.64 -35.20
C GLU A 70 -8.72 -16.25 -34.38
N ARG A 71 -9.02 -14.95 -34.27
CA ARG A 71 -10.28 -14.50 -33.65
C ARG A 71 -11.50 -15.01 -34.41
N GLU A 72 -11.46 -14.97 -35.74
CA GLU A 72 -12.55 -15.46 -36.59
C GLU A 72 -12.69 -16.99 -36.49
N ARG A 73 -11.56 -17.70 -36.46
CA ARG A 73 -11.50 -19.15 -36.28
C ARG A 73 -12.07 -19.58 -34.93
N LEU A 74 -11.72 -18.89 -33.85
CA LEU A 74 -12.26 -19.14 -32.51
C LEU A 74 -13.76 -18.83 -32.44
N ARG A 75 -14.21 -17.75 -33.09
CA ARG A 75 -15.65 -17.44 -33.19
C ARG A 75 -16.43 -18.52 -33.93
N GLN A 76 -15.90 -19.04 -35.03
CA GLN A 76 -16.51 -20.14 -35.78
C GLN A 76 -16.51 -21.47 -35.00
N ALA A 77 -15.45 -21.74 -34.23
CA ALA A 77 -15.39 -22.90 -33.35
C ALA A 77 -16.42 -22.81 -32.21
N TRP A 78 -16.71 -21.60 -31.72
CA TRP A 78 -17.66 -21.35 -30.64
C TRP A 78 -19.12 -21.42 -31.08
N THR A 79 -19.42 -21.12 -32.36
CA THR A 79 -20.79 -21.12 -32.90
C THR A 79 -21.19 -22.43 -33.57
N SER A 80 -20.31 -23.43 -33.64
CA SER A 80 -20.63 -24.75 -34.19
C SER A 80 -21.46 -25.59 -33.18
N PRO A 81 -22.56 -26.26 -33.59
CA PRO A 81 -23.49 -26.90 -32.64
C PRO A 81 -22.94 -28.14 -31.92
N ASP A 82 -21.81 -28.70 -32.36
CA ASP A 82 -21.28 -29.96 -31.83
C ASP A 82 -19.92 -29.74 -31.16
N LEU A 83 -19.89 -29.27 -29.90
CA LEU A 83 -18.69 -29.44 -29.06
C LEU A 83 -18.97 -29.31 -27.56
N ARG A 84 -19.84 -30.16 -27.00
CA ARG A 84 -19.88 -30.41 -25.54
C ARG A 84 -19.12 -31.66 -25.10
N GLN A 85 -18.30 -32.28 -25.96
CA GLN A 85 -17.67 -33.56 -25.60
C GLN A 85 -16.19 -33.77 -25.92
N ASP A 86 -15.46 -32.84 -26.54
CA ASP A 86 -14.11 -33.16 -27.06
C ASP A 86 -12.97 -32.19 -26.69
N THR A 87 -13.15 -31.37 -25.64
CA THR A 87 -12.14 -30.40 -25.20
C THR A 87 -10.96 -31.01 -24.44
N SER A 88 -11.06 -32.25 -23.95
CA SER A 88 -9.99 -32.89 -23.17
C SER A 88 -8.88 -33.52 -24.02
N GLN A 89 -9.17 -34.00 -25.24
CA GLN A 89 -8.16 -34.65 -26.10
C GLN A 89 -7.33 -33.63 -26.91
N GLN A 90 -7.92 -32.48 -27.26
CA GLN A 90 -7.22 -31.43 -28.00
C GLN A 90 -6.21 -30.67 -27.12
N LEU A 91 -6.50 -30.48 -25.83
CA LEU A 91 -5.56 -29.88 -24.87
C LEU A 91 -4.34 -30.77 -24.59
N ALA A 92 -4.51 -32.10 -24.60
CA ALA A 92 -3.41 -33.05 -24.46
C ALA A 92 -2.43 -32.98 -25.64
N THR A 93 -2.95 -32.83 -26.86
CA THR A 93 -2.16 -32.75 -28.10
C THR A 93 -1.38 -31.42 -28.23
N LEU A 94 -1.91 -30.34 -27.65
CA LEU A 94 -1.22 -29.04 -27.61
C LEU A 94 -0.02 -29.06 -26.64
N CYS A 95 -0.14 -29.80 -25.53
CA CYS A 95 0.94 -29.94 -24.55
C CYS A 95 2.11 -30.77 -25.10
N THR A 96 1.84 -31.81 -25.90
CA THR A 96 2.88 -32.61 -26.56
C THR A 96 3.62 -31.83 -27.64
N THR A 97 2.93 -31.03 -28.45
CA THR A 97 3.55 -30.23 -29.54
C THR A 97 4.41 -29.07 -29.03
N LEU A 98 4.12 -28.52 -27.84
CA LEU A 98 4.95 -27.49 -27.20
C LEU A 98 6.26 -28.05 -26.59
N THR A 99 6.31 -29.35 -26.33
CA THR A 99 7.49 -30.01 -25.72
C THR A 99 8.57 -30.34 -26.77
N GLU A 100 8.22 -30.38 -28.07
CA GLU A 100 9.14 -30.75 -29.15
C GLU A 100 10.00 -29.59 -29.71
N ARG A 101 9.86 -28.35 -29.22
CA ARG A 101 10.56 -27.16 -29.77
C ARG A 101 11.72 -26.59 -28.95
N THR A 102 12.24 -27.31 -27.96
CA THR A 102 13.50 -26.94 -27.26
C THR A 102 14.69 -27.78 -27.73
N PRO A 103 15.79 -27.17 -28.23
CA PRO A 103 16.97 -27.94 -28.63
C PRO A 103 17.78 -28.44 -27.43
N SER A 104 18.11 -29.73 -27.52
CA SER A 104 19.00 -30.54 -26.68
C SER A 104 20.34 -29.90 -26.31
N MET A 105 20.69 -29.92 -25.02
CA MET A 105 22.06 -30.15 -24.55
C MET A 105 22.14 -31.43 -23.71
N ALA A 106 22.90 -32.38 -24.26
CA ALA A 106 23.57 -33.56 -23.72
C ALA A 106 23.15 -34.19 -22.37
N ARG A 107 22.88 -35.50 -22.48
CA ARG A 107 22.70 -36.51 -21.43
C ARG A 107 23.93 -36.66 -20.51
N HIS A 108 23.67 -36.82 -19.20
CA HIS A 108 24.24 -37.95 -18.46
C HIS A 108 23.22 -38.54 -17.48
N SER A 109 23.08 -39.86 -17.58
CA SER A 109 22.18 -40.74 -16.84
C SER A 109 22.68 -40.98 -15.42
N ARG A 110 21.78 -40.90 -14.43
CA ARG A 110 21.70 -41.82 -13.27
C ARG A 110 20.44 -41.55 -12.43
N ARG A 111 19.53 -42.55 -12.46
CA ARG A 111 18.60 -43.03 -11.40
C ARG A 111 17.99 -42.03 -10.40
N ALA A 112 16.66 -41.92 -10.43
CA ALA A 112 15.85 -41.46 -9.30
C ALA A 112 15.48 -42.63 -8.37
N PRO A 113 15.38 -42.42 -7.04
CA PRO A 113 14.48 -43.16 -6.19
C PRO A 113 13.24 -42.33 -5.82
N SER A 114 12.11 -43.03 -5.87
CA SER A 114 10.79 -42.74 -5.31
C SER A 114 10.79 -42.00 -3.96
N VAL A 115 9.96 -40.96 -3.84
CA VAL A 115 9.42 -40.47 -2.57
C VAL A 115 7.93 -40.20 -2.74
N ALA A 116 7.15 -40.79 -1.84
CA ALA A 116 5.70 -40.84 -1.84
C ALA A 116 5.05 -39.46 -1.60
N GLU A 117 3.96 -39.21 -2.33
CA GLU A 117 2.99 -38.16 -2.07
C GLU A 117 2.28 -38.41 -0.74
N SER A 118 2.15 -37.36 0.07
CA SER A 118 1.16 -37.28 1.14
C SER A 118 0.30 -36.04 0.89
N THR A 119 -0.72 -36.20 0.06
CA THR A 119 -1.83 -35.26 -0.11
C THR A 119 -2.80 -35.44 1.07
N ALA A 120 -2.72 -34.57 2.07
CA ALA A 120 -3.77 -34.47 3.08
C ALA A 120 -4.89 -33.57 2.55
N GLU A 121 -6.02 -34.20 2.24
CA GLU A 121 -7.27 -33.61 1.78
C GLU A 121 -7.78 -32.53 2.75
N TYR A 122 -8.17 -31.39 2.19
CA TYR A 122 -8.82 -30.29 2.89
C TYR A 122 -10.33 -30.50 2.78
N PHE A 123 -10.95 -31.10 3.79
CA PHE A 123 -12.40 -31.05 3.99
C PHE A 123 -12.66 -30.18 5.21
N ASP A 124 -13.42 -29.11 5.04
CA ASP A 124 -14.21 -28.56 6.13
C ASP A 124 -15.56 -28.04 5.63
N ALA A 125 -16.54 -28.21 6.50
CA ALA A 125 -17.95 -28.44 6.22
C ALA A 125 -18.72 -27.25 5.61
N SER A 126 -19.78 -27.62 4.89
CA SER A 126 -20.86 -26.76 4.45
C SER A 126 -21.55 -26.09 5.65
N GLU A 127 -21.43 -24.77 5.78
CA GLU A 127 -22.37 -24.01 6.60
C GLU A 127 -23.65 -23.76 5.80
N VAL A 128 -24.73 -24.36 6.30
CA VAL A 128 -26.11 -24.22 5.81
C VAL A 128 -26.57 -22.79 6.09
N ILE A 129 -26.69 -21.99 5.03
CA ILE A 129 -27.41 -20.72 5.09
C ILE A 129 -28.90 -21.05 5.13
N MET A 130 -29.52 -21.01 6.31
CA MET A 130 -30.96 -20.83 6.40
C MET A 130 -31.29 -19.39 5.99
N CYS A 131 -31.84 -19.23 4.79
CA CYS A 131 -32.53 -18.02 4.39
C CYS A 131 -33.85 -17.92 5.16
N GLU A 132 -33.97 -16.94 6.05
CA GLU A 132 -35.26 -16.30 6.28
C GLU A 132 -35.50 -15.25 5.19
N THR A 133 -36.73 -15.27 4.70
CA THR A 133 -37.18 -14.71 3.44
C THR A 133 -37.65 -13.27 3.65
N SER A 134 -37.10 -12.33 2.89
CA SER A 134 -37.88 -11.18 2.42
C SER A 134 -37.42 -10.84 1.00
N SER A 135 -38.28 -11.21 0.06
CA SER A 135 -38.30 -10.88 -1.36
C SER A 135 -37.90 -9.43 -1.65
N GLU A 136 -37.15 -9.18 -2.73
CA GLU A 136 -37.70 -8.66 -4.00
C GLU A 136 -36.75 -9.02 -5.16
N ALA A 137 -37.29 -8.99 -6.38
CA ALA A 137 -36.85 -9.73 -7.55
C ALA A 137 -35.56 -9.21 -8.22
N GLU A 138 -34.67 -10.14 -8.54
CA GLU A 138 -33.60 -9.98 -9.54
C GLU A 138 -34.17 -10.29 -10.93
N ALA A 139 -34.18 -9.28 -11.81
CA ALA A 139 -34.27 -9.48 -13.24
C ALA A 139 -32.88 -9.22 -13.84
N SER A 140 -32.31 -10.33 -14.31
CA SER A 140 -31.19 -10.41 -15.26
C SER A 140 -31.29 -9.35 -16.36
N ASP A 141 -30.23 -8.59 -16.59
CA ASP A 141 -29.71 -8.48 -17.96
C ASP A 141 -28.24 -8.08 -18.04
N GLU A 142 -27.60 -8.74 -19.00
CA GLU A 142 -26.21 -8.63 -19.41
C GLU A 142 -25.99 -7.34 -20.23
N SER A 143 -24.76 -6.85 -20.20
CA SER A 143 -24.17 -5.88 -21.15
C SER A 143 -24.57 -4.41 -21.02
N GLY A 144 -23.57 -3.55 -20.78
CA GLY A 144 -23.75 -2.11 -20.81
C GLY A 144 -22.67 -1.35 -20.05
N LEU A 145 -21.50 -1.20 -20.66
CA LEU A 145 -20.57 -0.14 -20.29
C LEU A 145 -21.26 1.21 -20.52
N SER A 146 -21.70 1.91 -19.46
CA SER A 146 -21.70 3.37 -19.33
C SER A 146 -22.28 3.82 -17.99
N ASP A 147 -21.55 4.75 -17.37
CA ASP A 147 -22.00 5.82 -16.47
C ASP A 147 -22.80 5.49 -15.19
N ILE A 148 -22.13 5.62 -14.03
CA ILE A 148 -22.37 6.71 -13.06
C ILE A 148 -21.37 6.55 -11.89
N THR A 149 -20.42 7.47 -11.81
CA THR A 149 -19.99 8.02 -10.52
C THR A 149 -19.59 9.47 -10.78
N THR A 150 -20.52 10.35 -10.48
CA THR A 150 -20.39 11.81 -10.58
C THR A 150 -19.41 12.28 -9.50
N THR A 151 -18.12 12.05 -9.69
CA THR A 151 -17.10 12.91 -9.09
C THR A 151 -16.94 14.08 -10.05
N SER A 152 -17.55 15.22 -9.73
CA SER A 152 -17.26 16.49 -10.40
C SER A 152 -15.76 16.77 -10.28
N ASN A 153 -15.01 16.34 -11.29
CA ASN A 153 -13.61 16.67 -11.48
C ASN A 153 -13.59 17.90 -12.38
N SER A 154 -13.59 19.08 -11.75
CA SER A 154 -13.17 20.30 -12.43
C SER A 154 -11.78 20.12 -13.02
N GLU A 155 -11.56 20.75 -14.17
CA GLU A 155 -10.28 20.86 -14.87
C GLU A 155 -9.15 21.30 -13.92
N PRO A 156 -7.86 21.02 -14.24
CA PRO A 156 -6.78 21.55 -13.43
C PRO A 156 -6.76 23.07 -13.58
N GLU A 157 -7.20 23.80 -12.56
CA GLU A 157 -6.95 25.24 -12.49
C GLU A 157 -5.44 25.47 -12.63
N GLU A 158 -5.03 26.36 -13.54
CA GLU A 158 -3.63 26.73 -13.78
C GLU A 158 -2.88 27.11 -12.49
N GLY A 159 -3.62 27.58 -11.46
CA GLY A 159 -3.11 27.90 -10.12
C GLY A 159 -2.52 26.72 -9.35
N HIS A 160 -2.93 25.48 -9.62
CA HIS A 160 -2.43 24.31 -8.90
C HIS A 160 -0.95 24.01 -9.23
N SER A 161 -0.58 24.09 -10.51
CA SER A 161 0.81 23.82 -10.92
C SER A 161 1.80 24.84 -10.35
N ALA A 162 1.38 26.11 -10.21
CA ALA A 162 2.16 27.15 -9.57
C ALA A 162 2.33 26.89 -8.06
N ALA A 163 1.27 26.47 -7.36
CA ALA A 163 1.34 26.15 -5.93
C ALA A 163 2.31 24.97 -5.65
N THR A 164 2.26 23.90 -6.46
CA THR A 164 3.17 22.75 -6.35
C THR A 164 4.64 23.16 -6.49
N LEU A 165 4.96 24.04 -7.44
CA LEU A 165 6.33 24.55 -7.63
C LEU A 165 6.78 25.41 -6.45
N ASN A 166 5.91 26.28 -5.93
CA ASN A 166 6.18 27.12 -4.77
C ASN A 166 6.48 26.27 -3.52
N TYR A 167 5.74 25.17 -3.30
CA TYR A 167 6.02 24.27 -2.18
C TYR A 167 7.39 23.62 -2.29
N LYS A 168 7.80 23.15 -3.48
CA LYS A 168 9.14 22.57 -3.68
C LYS A 168 10.25 23.56 -3.39
N GLU A 169 10.12 24.80 -3.86
CA GLU A 169 11.11 25.83 -3.62
C GLU A 169 11.17 26.24 -2.15
N SER A 170 10.01 26.37 -1.50
CA SER A 170 9.89 26.65 -0.06
C SER A 170 10.50 25.55 0.80
N LEU A 171 10.27 24.28 0.47
CA LEU A 171 10.85 23.14 1.19
C LEU A 171 12.37 23.06 1.05
N LYS A 172 12.92 23.40 -0.14
CA LYS A 172 14.38 23.44 -0.37
C LYS A 172 15.07 24.55 0.42
N THR A 173 14.39 25.69 0.59
CA THR A 173 14.95 26.87 1.28
C THR A 173 14.69 26.85 2.79
N ALA A 174 13.68 26.11 3.24
CA ALA A 174 13.38 25.95 4.66
C ALA A 174 14.56 25.32 5.41
N THR A 175 15.08 26.04 6.41
CA THR A 175 16.10 25.54 7.32
C THR A 175 15.56 24.31 8.06
N ASP A 176 16.37 23.25 8.15
CA ASP A 176 16.03 22.10 8.97
C ASP A 176 15.94 22.58 10.43
N LYS A 177 14.72 22.63 10.98
CA LYS A 177 14.54 22.92 12.40
C LYS A 177 15.32 21.86 13.17
N PRO A 178 16.12 22.24 14.18
CA PRO A 178 16.86 21.27 14.97
C PRO A 178 15.87 20.27 15.56
N ILE A 179 16.09 18.99 15.24
CA ILE A 179 15.33 17.87 15.79
C ILE A 179 15.35 18.02 17.33
N LEU A 180 14.18 18.18 17.94
CA LEU A 180 14.03 18.26 19.40
C LEU A 180 14.37 16.91 20.07
N ALA A 181 14.35 15.81 19.31
CA ALA A 181 14.74 14.50 19.80
C ALA A 181 16.27 14.42 20.04
N PRO A 182 16.72 13.85 21.18
CA PRO A 182 18.12 13.66 21.50
C PRO A 182 18.90 12.93 20.39
N LYS A 183 20.09 13.44 20.04
CA LYS A 183 20.95 12.80 19.02
C LYS A 183 21.46 11.42 19.44
N ASP A 184 21.52 11.16 20.73
CA ASP A 184 21.88 9.87 21.31
C ASP A 184 20.85 9.48 22.37
N THR A 185 20.08 8.44 22.05
CA THR A 185 19.05 7.85 22.92
C THR A 185 19.57 6.60 23.64
N GLY A 186 20.84 6.21 23.41
CA GLY A 186 21.39 4.92 23.85
C GLY A 186 20.81 3.71 23.11
N ARG A 187 19.90 3.92 22.15
CA ARG A 187 19.25 2.86 21.36
C ARG A 187 20.07 2.50 20.13
N ARG A 188 19.90 1.26 19.64
CA ARG A 188 20.64 0.78 18.46
C ARG A 188 20.38 1.62 17.21
N THR A 189 21.42 1.79 16.42
CA THR A 189 21.38 2.53 15.14
C THR A 189 21.43 1.61 13.92
N THR A 190 21.75 0.33 14.10
CA THR A 190 21.83 -0.70 13.05
C THR A 190 21.12 -1.98 13.50
N LEU A 191 20.76 -2.84 12.53
CA LEU A 191 20.26 -4.18 12.84
C LEU A 191 21.43 -5.18 12.94
N PRO A 192 21.23 -6.36 13.56
CA PRO A 192 22.26 -7.40 13.66
C PRO A 192 22.75 -7.94 12.30
N SER A 193 21.88 -7.97 11.29
CA SER A 193 22.20 -8.40 9.93
C SER A 193 21.55 -7.49 8.88
N PRO A 194 22.20 -7.26 7.73
CA PRO A 194 21.54 -6.72 6.54
C PRO A 194 20.39 -7.60 6.06
N CYS A 195 19.46 -7.02 5.30
CA CYS A 195 18.36 -7.75 4.68
C CYS A 195 18.88 -8.75 3.63
N ALA A 196 18.27 -9.94 3.61
CA ALA A 196 18.59 -10.95 2.61
C ALA A 196 18.09 -10.57 1.21
N ASP A 197 18.79 -11.05 0.18
CA ASP A 197 18.32 -10.94 -1.19
C ASP A 197 17.08 -11.82 -1.41
N ASN A 198 15.98 -11.20 -1.80
CA ASN A 198 14.71 -11.83 -2.09
C ASN A 198 14.30 -11.72 -3.57
N SER A 199 15.22 -11.29 -4.44
CA SER A 199 14.96 -11.09 -5.88
C SER A 199 14.53 -12.37 -6.61
N HIS A 200 14.98 -13.53 -6.12
CA HIS A 200 14.64 -14.85 -6.65
C HIS A 200 13.21 -15.31 -6.35
N ILE A 201 12.49 -14.64 -5.45
CA ILE A 201 11.15 -15.05 -5.02
C ILE A 201 10.11 -14.56 -6.03
N GLY A 202 9.49 -15.50 -6.74
CA GLY A 202 8.43 -15.23 -7.71
C GLY A 202 7.11 -14.83 -7.04
N ILE A 203 6.94 -13.54 -6.72
CA ILE A 203 5.67 -12.99 -6.21
C ILE A 203 4.50 -13.29 -7.14
N MET A 204 4.77 -13.34 -8.45
CA MET A 204 3.80 -13.73 -9.47
C MET A 204 3.15 -15.08 -9.15
N THR A 205 3.95 -16.11 -8.85
CA THR A 205 3.44 -17.43 -8.48
C THR A 205 2.57 -17.38 -7.23
N ILE A 206 2.98 -16.60 -6.22
CA ILE A 206 2.20 -16.45 -4.97
C ILE A 206 0.85 -15.80 -5.25
N LEU A 207 0.81 -14.72 -6.04
CA LEU A 207 -0.41 -13.99 -6.33
C LEU A 207 -1.35 -14.79 -7.24
N TYR A 208 -0.83 -15.45 -8.28
CA TYR A 208 -1.64 -16.31 -9.17
C TYR A 208 -2.27 -17.48 -8.41
N ASN A 209 -1.53 -18.13 -7.52
CA ASN A 209 -2.05 -19.26 -6.71
C ASN A 209 -3.11 -18.83 -5.67
N ASN A 210 -3.32 -17.52 -5.49
CA ASN A 210 -4.24 -16.95 -4.51
C ASN A 210 -5.22 -15.93 -5.11
N ILE A 211 -5.44 -15.96 -6.43
CA ILE A 211 -6.49 -15.16 -7.08
C ILE A 211 -7.85 -15.51 -6.47
N GLY A 212 -8.65 -14.47 -6.18
CA GLY A 212 -9.99 -14.60 -5.58
C GLY A 212 -10.00 -14.85 -4.07
N LYS A 213 -8.85 -15.10 -3.44
CA LYS A 213 -8.74 -15.23 -1.97
C LYS A 213 -8.53 -13.86 -1.33
N ASP A 214 -8.94 -13.76 -0.06
CA ASP A 214 -8.52 -12.66 0.79
C ASP A 214 -7.00 -12.77 1.05
N LEU A 215 -6.23 -11.84 0.49
CA LEU A 215 -4.77 -11.82 0.61
C LEU A 215 -4.28 -11.65 2.05
N SER A 216 -5.13 -11.21 2.98
CA SER A 216 -4.80 -11.21 4.41
C SER A 216 -4.58 -12.63 4.97
N ARG A 217 -5.16 -13.66 4.34
CA ARG A 217 -5.07 -15.06 4.73
C ARG A 217 -3.93 -15.82 4.02
N VAL A 218 -3.23 -15.16 3.10
CA VAL A 218 -2.12 -15.78 2.35
C VAL A 218 -0.83 -15.63 3.15
N SER A 219 -0.26 -16.76 3.55
CA SER A 219 1.05 -16.82 4.20
C SER A 219 2.14 -16.52 3.16
N MET A 220 2.94 -15.48 3.40
CA MET A 220 4.06 -15.09 2.54
C MET A 220 5.35 -15.76 3.04
N PRO A 221 6.29 -16.10 2.14
CA PRO A 221 7.64 -16.51 2.53
C PRO A 221 8.33 -15.45 3.40
N VAL A 222 9.03 -15.87 4.45
CA VAL A 222 9.62 -14.93 5.43
C VAL A 222 10.63 -13.94 4.82
N ALA A 223 11.27 -14.28 3.70
CA ALA A 223 12.19 -13.41 3.00
C ALA A 223 11.51 -12.19 2.30
N LEU A 224 10.18 -12.23 2.14
CA LEU A 224 9.38 -11.06 1.72
C LEU A 224 8.92 -10.23 2.92
N ASN A 225 9.16 -10.70 4.15
CA ASN A 225 8.91 -9.93 5.35
C ASN A 225 10.08 -9.01 5.68
N GLU A 226 9.76 -8.00 6.48
CA GLU A 226 10.71 -7.21 7.25
C GLU A 226 10.60 -7.59 8.72
N PRO A 227 11.64 -7.40 9.54
CA PRO A 227 11.67 -7.86 10.94
C PRO A 227 10.88 -6.94 11.91
N LEU A 228 9.72 -6.45 11.47
CA LEU A 228 8.75 -5.71 12.29
C LEU A 228 7.34 -6.27 12.10
N SER A 229 6.54 -6.27 13.15
CA SER A 229 5.12 -6.66 13.11
C SER A 229 4.21 -5.47 12.80
N LEU A 230 2.94 -5.74 12.45
CA LEU A 230 1.95 -4.66 12.29
C LEU A 230 1.75 -3.85 13.60
N LEU A 231 1.94 -4.46 14.77
CA LEU A 231 1.85 -3.78 16.07
C LEU A 231 2.94 -2.71 16.23
N GLN A 232 4.13 -3.00 15.72
CA GLN A 232 5.27 -2.08 15.67
C GLN A 232 5.08 -1.00 14.61
N ARG A 233 4.55 -1.35 13.42
CA ARG A 233 4.19 -0.38 12.37
C ARG A 233 3.22 0.70 12.87
N LEU A 234 2.24 0.33 13.70
CA LEU A 234 1.34 1.30 14.32
C LEU A 234 2.06 2.26 15.28
N SER A 235 3.16 1.82 15.92
CA SER A 235 3.98 2.67 16.78
C SER A 235 4.87 3.64 15.99
N GLU A 236 5.17 3.34 14.71
CA GLU A 236 5.93 4.23 13.82
C GLU A 236 5.19 5.54 13.48
N GLU A 237 3.85 5.54 13.57
CA GLU A 237 3.07 6.77 13.39
C GLU A 237 3.36 7.82 14.47
N LEU A 238 4.02 7.43 15.57
CA LEU A 238 4.47 8.33 16.63
C LEU A 238 5.94 8.79 16.46
N GLU A 239 6.60 8.52 15.33
CA GLU A 239 7.96 9.02 15.07
C GLU A 239 8.04 10.55 15.08
N TYR A 240 6.96 11.25 14.77
CA TYR A 240 6.86 12.72 14.81
C TYR A 240 5.85 13.21 15.86
N SER A 241 5.77 12.52 17.01
CA SER A 241 4.86 12.86 18.11
C SER A 241 5.02 14.30 18.63
N GLU A 242 6.19 14.92 18.44
CA GLU A 242 6.44 16.31 18.81
C GLU A 242 5.50 17.32 18.12
N LEU A 243 4.90 16.96 16.97
CA LEU A 243 3.87 17.76 16.34
C LEU A 243 2.62 17.89 17.21
N LEU A 244 2.29 16.83 17.99
CA LEU A 244 1.19 16.86 18.95
C LEU A 244 1.55 17.69 20.19
N ASP A 245 2.81 17.67 20.62
CA ASP A 245 3.29 18.55 21.70
C ASP A 245 3.16 20.03 21.31
N ILE A 246 3.54 20.37 20.07
CA ILE A 246 3.37 21.73 19.52
C ILE A 246 1.89 22.09 19.41
N ALA A 247 1.05 21.18 18.92
CA ALA A 247 -0.40 21.37 18.83
C ALA A 247 -1.05 21.63 20.20
N ASN A 248 -0.70 20.83 21.23
CA ASN A 248 -1.18 21.01 22.59
C ASN A 248 -0.70 22.33 23.23
N ASN A 249 0.30 22.99 22.65
CA ASN A 249 0.82 24.28 23.15
C ASN A 249 0.49 25.49 22.27
N THR A 250 -0.30 25.30 21.20
CA THR A 250 -0.68 26.38 20.26
C THR A 250 -2.07 26.91 20.64
N ASP A 251 -2.27 28.16 21.04
CA ASP A 251 -3.59 28.60 21.51
C ASP A 251 -4.65 28.68 20.40
N ASP A 252 -4.25 29.11 19.19
CA ASP A 252 -5.12 29.24 18.01
C ASP A 252 -5.58 27.86 17.48
N PRO A 253 -6.89 27.55 17.49
CA PRO A 253 -7.42 26.27 17.05
C PRO A 253 -7.20 25.98 15.56
N TYR A 254 -7.12 27.02 14.70
CA TYR A 254 -6.85 26.83 13.28
C TYR A 254 -5.39 26.42 13.03
N GLN A 255 -4.44 27.02 13.76
CA GLN A 255 -3.04 26.62 13.72
C GLN A 255 -2.81 25.26 14.38
N ARG A 256 -3.50 24.98 15.49
CA ARG A 256 -3.50 23.65 16.12
C ARG A 256 -3.90 22.57 15.12
N MET A 257 -4.97 22.80 14.36
CA MET A 257 -5.43 21.90 13.31
C MET A 257 -4.37 21.65 12.23
N VAL A 258 -3.58 22.66 11.84
CA VAL A 258 -2.46 22.46 10.88
C VAL A 258 -1.38 21.52 11.44
N TYR A 259 -1.05 21.59 12.72
CA TYR A 259 -0.09 20.66 13.34
C TYR A 259 -0.62 19.23 13.44
N VAL A 260 -1.91 19.07 13.81
CA VAL A 260 -2.57 17.75 13.80
C VAL A 260 -2.63 17.18 12.37
N ALA A 261 -2.90 18.02 11.37
CA ALA A 261 -2.86 17.63 9.97
C ALA A 261 -1.46 17.18 9.53
N ALA A 262 -0.42 17.93 9.87
CA ALA A 262 0.96 17.54 9.59
C ALA A 262 1.31 16.19 10.25
N PHE A 263 0.89 15.97 11.50
CA PHE A 263 1.07 14.69 12.20
C PHE A 263 0.35 13.54 11.48
N SER A 264 -0.87 13.76 10.99
CA SER A 264 -1.60 12.74 10.22
C SER A 264 -0.90 12.35 8.91
N ILE A 265 -0.23 13.29 8.25
CA ILE A 265 0.54 13.08 7.02
C ILE A 265 1.88 12.41 7.32
N SER A 266 2.49 12.75 8.45
CA SER A 266 3.70 12.13 8.95
C SER A 266 3.45 10.71 9.51
N GLY A 267 2.50 9.95 8.99
CA GLY A 267 2.47 8.48 9.10
C GLY A 267 2.86 7.77 7.80
N TYR A 268 2.97 8.51 6.68
CA TYR A 268 3.18 7.99 5.32
C TYR A 268 4.60 8.09 4.70
N ALA A 269 5.41 9.11 5.02
CA ALA A 269 6.83 9.33 4.61
C ALA A 269 7.72 8.08 4.38
N TRP A 270 7.85 7.18 5.35
CA TRP A 270 8.65 5.95 5.37
C TRP A 270 8.27 4.96 4.28
N ALA A 271 7.03 5.01 3.79
CA ALA A 271 6.49 4.01 2.88
C ALA A 271 7.29 3.97 1.56
N SER A 272 7.87 5.11 1.15
CA SER A 272 8.77 5.23 0.00
C SER A 272 9.89 4.18 -0.02
N TRP A 273 10.44 3.85 1.15
CA TRP A 273 11.65 3.01 1.25
C TRP A 273 11.35 1.54 1.54
N ARG A 274 10.09 1.21 1.87
CA ARG A 274 9.69 -0.10 2.42
C ARG A 274 8.72 -0.86 1.53
N ASN A 275 8.49 -0.39 0.30
CA ASN A 275 7.54 -0.98 -0.66
C ASN A 275 7.87 -2.41 -1.14
N ARG A 276 9.04 -2.96 -0.75
CA ARG A 276 9.47 -4.32 -1.05
C ARG A 276 9.07 -5.35 -0.01
N TYR A 277 8.78 -4.92 1.23
CA TYR A 277 8.64 -5.82 2.37
C TYR A 277 7.25 -5.70 3.00
N LYS A 278 6.79 -6.82 3.58
CA LYS A 278 5.54 -6.90 4.35
C LYS A 278 5.87 -7.06 5.84
N PRO A 279 5.29 -6.27 6.76
CA PRO A 279 5.44 -6.55 8.19
C PRO A 279 4.85 -7.93 8.55
N PHE A 280 5.33 -8.55 9.62
CA PHE A 280 4.72 -9.76 10.15
C PHE A 280 3.27 -9.48 10.57
N ASN A 281 2.36 -10.38 10.18
CA ASN A 281 1.00 -10.36 10.70
C ASN A 281 1.04 -10.87 12.15
N PRO A 282 0.66 -10.06 13.15
CA PRO A 282 0.71 -10.46 14.55
C PRO A 282 -0.22 -11.65 14.81
N VAL A 283 0.17 -12.53 15.73
CA VAL A 283 -0.72 -13.60 16.18
C VAL A 283 -1.77 -13.07 17.15
N LEU A 284 -2.93 -13.71 17.25
CA LEU A 284 -4.02 -13.29 18.13
C LEU A 284 -3.54 -13.23 19.61
N GLY A 285 -3.71 -12.09 20.27
CA GLY A 285 -3.21 -11.83 21.63
C GLY A 285 -1.71 -11.51 21.72
N GLU A 286 -0.99 -11.38 20.59
CA GLU A 286 0.34 -10.76 20.55
C GLU A 286 0.22 -9.30 21.00
N THR A 287 1.23 -8.82 21.73
CA THR A 287 1.29 -7.46 22.25
C THR A 287 2.59 -6.77 21.86
N TYR A 288 2.64 -5.45 21.93
CA TYR A 288 3.88 -4.70 21.83
C TYR A 288 3.80 -3.43 22.67
N GLU A 289 4.78 -3.21 23.56
CA GLU A 289 4.96 -1.91 24.23
C GLU A 289 6.12 -1.10 23.63
N ASN A 290 6.01 0.22 23.69
CA ASN A 290 7.10 1.12 23.37
C ASN A 290 7.08 2.32 24.33
N HIS A 291 8.02 2.35 25.27
CA HIS A 291 8.23 3.49 26.15
C HIS A 291 9.34 4.38 25.58
N ARG A 292 9.02 5.65 25.32
CA ARG A 292 9.93 6.66 24.76
C ARG A 292 10.13 7.79 25.76
N GLU A 293 11.08 7.62 26.68
CA GLU A 293 11.48 8.68 27.63
C GLU A 293 11.94 9.94 26.90
N ASP A 294 12.67 9.77 25.80
CA ASP A 294 13.19 10.84 24.95
C ASP A 294 12.09 11.66 24.25
N ARG A 295 10.85 11.15 24.22
CA ARG A 295 9.67 11.76 23.59
C ARG A 295 8.47 11.89 24.52
N GLY A 296 8.62 11.51 25.80
CA GLY A 296 7.60 11.65 26.84
C GLY A 296 6.33 10.82 26.66
N PHE A 297 6.37 9.65 26.00
CA PHE A 297 5.15 8.84 25.84
C PHE A 297 5.33 7.34 26.14
N TYR A 298 4.22 6.71 26.49
CA TYR A 298 4.06 5.27 26.70
C TYR A 298 3.08 4.72 25.67
N TYR A 299 3.48 3.72 24.89
CA TYR A 299 2.65 3.08 23.86
C TYR A 299 2.43 1.61 24.16
N ILE A 300 1.22 1.11 23.90
CA ILE A 300 0.83 -0.31 23.98
C ILE A 300 -0.03 -0.66 22.77
N SER A 301 0.17 -1.85 22.21
CA SER A 301 -0.75 -2.43 21.23
C SER A 301 -0.97 -3.92 21.44
N GLU A 302 -2.10 -4.42 20.94
CA GLU A 302 -2.52 -5.82 21.01
C GLU A 302 -3.22 -6.23 19.71
N GLN A 303 -2.96 -7.45 19.26
CA GLN A 303 -3.75 -8.09 18.20
C GLN A 303 -5.06 -8.62 18.78
N VAL A 304 -6.10 -7.78 18.74
CA VAL A 304 -7.41 -8.05 19.37
C VAL A 304 -8.30 -9.00 18.55
N SER A 305 -8.05 -9.13 17.25
CA SER A 305 -8.72 -10.11 16.38
C SER A 305 -7.82 -10.53 15.23
N HIS A 306 -8.02 -11.74 14.70
CA HIS A 306 -7.25 -12.27 13.58
C HIS A 306 -8.10 -12.54 12.32
N HIS A 307 -9.42 -12.75 12.47
CA HIS A 307 -10.35 -12.93 11.37
C HIS A 307 -11.64 -12.11 11.62
N PRO A 308 -11.74 -10.89 11.06
CA PRO A 308 -10.69 -10.17 10.32
C PRO A 308 -9.52 -9.73 11.23
N PRO A 309 -8.33 -9.47 10.69
CA PRO A 309 -7.20 -8.99 11.49
C PRO A 309 -7.44 -7.56 11.97
N ILE A 310 -7.40 -7.37 13.29
CA ILE A 310 -7.56 -6.07 13.95
C ILE A 310 -6.43 -5.92 14.98
N SER A 311 -5.67 -4.84 14.86
CA SER A 311 -4.69 -4.42 15.86
C SER A 311 -5.17 -3.14 16.54
N ALA A 312 -5.26 -3.15 17.86
CA ALA A 312 -5.59 -1.98 18.64
C ALA A 312 -4.32 -1.41 19.27
N CYS A 313 -4.18 -0.09 19.31
CA CYS A 313 -3.08 0.58 20.00
C CYS A 313 -3.54 1.81 20.77
N HIS A 314 -2.74 2.18 21.77
CA HIS A 314 -2.98 3.30 22.67
C HIS A 314 -1.64 3.88 23.12
N ALA A 315 -1.52 5.19 23.14
CA ALA A 315 -0.37 5.91 23.62
C ALA A 315 -0.78 7.08 24.51
N GLU A 316 -0.06 7.27 25.61
CA GLU A 316 -0.28 8.35 26.58
C GLU A 316 0.99 9.16 26.75
N SER A 317 0.85 10.49 26.71
CA SER A 317 1.86 11.47 27.12
C SER A 317 1.21 12.52 28.03
N GLU A 318 2.00 13.46 28.54
CA GLU A 318 1.46 14.62 29.27
C GLU A 318 0.62 15.55 28.37
N ASN A 319 0.93 15.60 27.07
CA ASN A 319 0.37 16.54 26.12
C ASN A 319 -0.64 15.94 25.15
N PHE A 320 -0.73 14.61 25.05
CA PHE A 320 -1.66 13.96 24.14
C PHE A 320 -2.01 12.55 24.60
N THR A 321 -3.17 12.07 24.15
CA THR A 321 -3.46 10.63 24.11
C THR A 321 -3.80 10.25 22.68
N PHE A 322 -3.15 9.22 22.14
CA PHE A 322 -3.32 8.73 20.77
C PHE A 322 -3.83 7.30 20.79
N TRP A 323 -4.85 6.96 20.02
CA TRP A 323 -5.30 5.56 19.91
C TRP A 323 -5.98 5.28 18.58
N GLN A 324 -6.00 4.00 18.21
CA GLN A 324 -6.65 3.52 17.00
C GLN A 324 -6.82 2.00 17.04
N ASP A 325 -7.82 1.50 16.32
CA ASP A 325 -8.03 0.09 16.06
C ASP A 325 -8.06 -0.17 14.56
N GLN A 326 -6.92 -0.57 14.01
CA GLN A 326 -6.70 -0.63 12.57
C GLN A 326 -7.06 -2.00 12.00
N ARG A 327 -7.77 -1.96 10.87
CA ARG A 327 -8.22 -3.12 10.11
C ARG A 327 -7.74 -2.97 8.67
N TRP A 328 -6.87 -3.85 8.23
CA TRP A 328 -6.30 -3.78 6.88
C TRP A 328 -7.00 -4.74 5.93
N LYS A 329 -7.44 -4.19 4.79
CA LYS A 329 -7.94 -4.97 3.67
C LYS A 329 -7.00 -4.81 2.48
N TYR A 330 -6.57 -5.92 1.92
CA TYR A 330 -5.70 -5.96 0.75
C TYR A 330 -6.53 -6.32 -0.48
N LYS A 331 -6.45 -5.49 -1.54
CA LYS A 331 -7.09 -5.75 -2.83
C LYS A 331 -6.04 -5.82 -3.93
N PHE A 332 -6.00 -6.92 -4.66
CA PHE A 332 -5.08 -7.07 -5.80
C PHE A 332 -5.80 -6.83 -7.12
N TRP A 333 -5.22 -5.93 -7.92
CA TRP A 333 -5.74 -5.47 -9.20
C TRP A 333 -4.89 -5.96 -10.38
N GLY A 334 -4.30 -7.15 -10.27
CA GLY A 334 -3.47 -7.77 -11.31
C GLY A 334 -2.03 -7.25 -11.39
N LYS A 335 -1.81 -5.92 -11.32
CA LYS A 335 -0.46 -5.33 -11.30
C LYS A 335 -0.14 -4.53 -10.04
N SER A 336 -1.16 -4.17 -9.28
CA SER A 336 -1.04 -3.34 -8.08
C SER A 336 -1.80 -3.96 -6.92
N VAL A 337 -1.35 -3.68 -5.70
CA VAL A 337 -2.04 -4.05 -4.46
C VAL A 337 -2.43 -2.79 -3.72
N GLU A 338 -3.72 -2.64 -3.45
CA GLU A 338 -4.26 -1.60 -2.58
C GLU A 338 -4.38 -2.11 -1.15
N ILE A 339 -3.92 -1.28 -0.22
CA ILE A 339 -4.00 -1.46 1.21
C ILE A 339 -4.96 -0.39 1.72
N ILE A 340 -6.14 -0.85 2.11
CA ILE A 340 -7.21 -0.01 2.62
C ILE A 340 -7.27 -0.22 4.13
N SER A 341 -7.04 0.84 4.88
CA SER A 341 -7.23 0.80 6.34
C SER A 341 -8.63 1.27 6.71
N SER A 342 -9.23 0.62 7.69
CA SER A 342 -10.48 1.04 8.32
C SER A 342 -10.33 1.06 9.84
N GLY A 343 -11.06 1.97 10.49
CA GLY A 343 -10.82 2.42 11.85
C GLY A 343 -10.28 3.84 11.87
N LEU A 344 -10.86 4.69 12.72
CA LEU A 344 -10.44 6.08 12.87
C LEU A 344 -9.19 6.17 13.75
N VAL A 345 -8.33 7.11 13.42
CA VAL A 345 -7.25 7.54 14.30
C VAL A 345 -7.80 8.61 15.23
N ASN A 346 -7.44 8.54 16.50
CA ASN A 346 -7.92 9.45 17.52
C ASN A 346 -6.75 10.09 18.27
N VAL A 347 -6.84 11.40 18.50
CA VAL A 347 -5.93 12.15 19.36
C VAL A 347 -6.72 13.08 20.27
N THR A 348 -6.39 13.09 21.55
CA THR A 348 -6.86 14.14 22.47
C THR A 348 -5.71 15.05 22.87
N LEU A 349 -6.00 16.35 22.98
CA LEU A 349 -5.06 17.36 23.48
C LEU A 349 -5.66 17.99 24.75
N PRO A 350 -5.18 17.60 25.94
CA PRO A 350 -5.85 17.89 27.20
C PRO A 350 -5.85 19.37 27.59
N LYS A 351 -4.90 20.19 27.11
CA LYS A 351 -4.82 21.61 27.49
C LYS A 351 -6.07 22.40 27.10
N PHE A 352 -6.70 22.01 25.99
CA PHE A 352 -7.89 22.67 25.45
C PHE A 352 -9.14 21.76 25.48
N GLY A 353 -8.98 20.49 25.88
CA GLY A 353 -10.06 19.52 25.88
C GLY A 353 -10.45 19.04 24.48
N ASP A 354 -9.55 19.13 23.50
CA ASP A 354 -9.81 18.74 22.12
C ASP A 354 -9.76 17.23 21.93
N HIS A 355 -10.58 16.71 21.02
CA HIS A 355 -10.55 15.31 20.56
C HIS A 355 -10.65 15.28 19.04
N TYR A 356 -9.53 15.09 18.38
CA TYR A 356 -9.45 14.94 16.94
C TYR A 356 -9.65 13.49 16.50
N GLU A 357 -10.41 13.29 15.44
CA GLU A 357 -10.55 12.02 14.73
C GLU A 357 -10.34 12.17 13.22
N TRP A 358 -9.75 11.16 12.59
CA TRP A 358 -9.59 11.12 11.13
C TRP A 358 -9.51 9.72 10.54
N ASN A 359 -9.85 9.61 9.25
CA ASN A 359 -9.65 8.39 8.46
C ASN A 359 -8.25 8.36 7.80
N LYS A 360 -7.81 7.20 7.33
CA LYS A 360 -6.53 7.05 6.60
C LYS A 360 -6.69 7.10 5.09
N ALA A 361 -5.66 7.59 4.40
CA ALA A 361 -5.53 7.50 2.95
C ALA A 361 -5.31 6.05 2.48
N VAL A 362 -5.65 5.77 1.23
CA VAL A 362 -5.38 4.48 0.58
C VAL A 362 -3.91 4.41 0.21
N THR A 363 -3.26 3.28 0.46
CA THR A 363 -1.90 3.01 -0.01
C THR A 363 -1.94 2.02 -1.16
N CYS A 364 -1.26 2.31 -2.26
CA CYS A 364 -1.18 1.42 -3.41
C CYS A 364 0.28 1.12 -3.72
N ILE A 365 0.63 -0.16 -3.80
CA ILE A 365 1.91 -0.62 -4.31
C ILE A 365 1.69 -1.03 -5.75
N HIS A 366 2.35 -0.32 -6.66
CA HIS A 366 2.27 -0.56 -8.09
C HIS A 366 3.38 -1.49 -8.56
N ASN A 367 3.12 -2.19 -9.66
CA ASN A 367 4.05 -3.13 -10.27
C ASN A 367 4.53 -4.23 -9.31
N VAL A 368 3.65 -4.79 -8.48
CA VAL A 368 4.01 -5.82 -7.47
C VAL A 368 4.63 -7.10 -8.09
N LEU A 369 4.41 -7.31 -9.39
CA LEU A 369 4.98 -8.40 -10.18
C LEU A 369 6.36 -8.08 -10.78
N SER A 370 6.83 -6.83 -10.65
CA SER A 370 8.13 -6.35 -11.11
C SER A 370 9.05 -6.06 -9.92
N GLN A 371 10.35 -5.96 -10.21
CA GLN A 371 11.34 -5.45 -9.26
C GLN A 371 11.25 -3.93 -9.08
N GLN A 372 10.78 -3.20 -10.11
CA GLN A 372 10.58 -1.75 -10.06
C GLN A 372 9.21 -1.40 -9.47
N ARG A 373 9.06 -1.70 -8.17
CA ARG A 373 7.88 -1.31 -7.40
C ARG A 373 7.98 0.16 -7.03
N TRP A 374 6.84 0.81 -7.05
CA TRP A 374 6.70 2.14 -6.48
C TRP A 374 5.40 2.20 -5.70
N LEU A 375 5.34 3.14 -4.77
CA LEU A 375 4.25 3.26 -3.82
C LEU A 375 3.62 4.63 -3.98
N GLU A 376 2.31 4.65 -3.83
CA GLU A 376 1.50 5.86 -3.88
C GLU A 376 0.49 5.87 -2.74
N HIS A 377 0.23 7.06 -2.21
CA HIS A 377 -0.90 7.30 -1.33
C HIS A 377 -1.90 8.19 -2.05
N TYR A 378 -3.19 7.87 -1.94
CA TYR A 378 -4.22 8.70 -2.53
C TYR A 378 -5.53 8.64 -1.74
N GLY A 379 -6.39 9.62 -2.01
CA GLY A 379 -7.71 9.75 -1.37
C GLY A 379 -7.77 10.92 -0.42
N GLU A 380 -8.92 11.06 0.24
CA GLU A 380 -9.22 12.18 1.13
C GLU A 380 -9.11 11.74 2.58
N VAL A 381 -8.45 12.56 3.40
CA VAL A 381 -8.40 12.46 4.85
C VAL A 381 -9.12 13.68 5.43
N VAL A 382 -10.11 13.44 6.28
CA VAL A 382 -10.87 14.49 6.94
C VAL A 382 -10.60 14.42 8.44
N ILE A 383 -10.11 15.52 9.00
CA ILE A 383 -9.85 15.67 10.44
C ILE A 383 -10.94 16.55 11.04
N ARG A 384 -11.55 16.07 12.11
CA ARG A 384 -12.60 16.78 12.86
C ARG A 384 -12.29 16.75 14.33
N ASN A 385 -12.64 17.81 15.04
CA ASN A 385 -12.68 17.81 16.49
C ASN A 385 -14.10 17.42 16.95
N THR A 386 -14.24 16.38 17.76
CA THR A 386 -15.55 15.91 18.25
C THR A 386 -16.06 16.72 19.44
N LYS A 387 -15.23 17.60 20.01
CA LYS A 387 -15.57 18.49 21.13
C LYS A 387 -15.76 19.95 20.72
N SER A 388 -15.45 20.30 19.46
CA SER A 388 -15.63 21.66 18.92
C SER A 388 -15.93 21.61 17.43
N ASP A 389 -16.87 22.44 16.98
CA ASP A 389 -17.25 22.64 15.58
C ASP A 389 -16.62 23.92 14.97
N GLU A 390 -15.57 24.46 15.59
CA GLU A 390 -14.93 25.70 15.15
C GLU A 390 -14.18 25.57 13.81
N CYS A 391 -13.53 24.43 13.60
CA CYS A 391 -12.84 24.16 12.34
C CYS A 391 -12.81 22.67 11.98
N THR A 392 -12.66 22.41 10.68
CA THR A 392 -12.38 21.07 10.14
C THR A 392 -11.20 21.15 9.19
N CYS A 393 -10.52 20.03 8.95
CA CYS A 393 -9.46 19.97 7.97
C CYS A 393 -9.73 18.89 6.93
N LYS A 394 -9.47 19.21 5.67
CA LYS A 394 -9.53 18.29 4.54
C LYS A 394 -8.17 18.22 3.88
N ILE A 395 -7.64 17.02 3.75
CA ILE A 395 -6.35 16.71 3.15
C ILE A 395 -6.59 15.79 1.96
N THR A 396 -6.12 16.19 0.79
CA THR A 396 -6.16 15.41 -0.43
C THR A 396 -4.77 14.86 -0.72
N PHE A 397 -4.64 13.54 -0.70
CA PHE A 397 -3.51 12.84 -1.27
C PHE A 397 -3.73 12.72 -2.78
N VAL A 398 -2.99 13.53 -3.54
CA VAL A 398 -3.23 13.69 -4.98
C VAL A 398 -2.77 12.44 -5.72
N LYS A 399 -3.72 11.74 -6.36
CA LYS A 399 -3.43 10.57 -7.18
C LYS A 399 -2.71 11.00 -8.47
N SER A 400 -1.57 10.40 -8.74
CA SER A 400 -0.80 10.59 -9.97
C SER A 400 -1.62 10.12 -11.16
N ARG A 401 -1.75 10.97 -12.18
CA ARG A 401 -2.37 10.63 -13.47
C ARG A 401 -1.27 10.29 -14.47
N TYR A 402 -1.61 9.57 -15.54
CA TYR A 402 -0.64 9.18 -16.57
C TYR A 402 0.05 10.38 -17.24
N TRP A 403 -0.62 11.54 -17.30
CA TRP A 403 -0.09 12.80 -17.83
C TRP A 403 0.44 13.75 -16.75
N SER A 404 0.43 13.36 -15.47
CA SER A 404 1.00 14.16 -14.39
C SER A 404 2.52 14.26 -14.57
N SER A 405 3.08 15.44 -14.33
CA SER A 405 4.52 15.61 -14.31
C SER A 405 5.14 14.82 -13.15
N GLU A 406 6.38 14.37 -13.32
CA GLU A 406 7.15 13.77 -12.22
C GLU A 406 7.22 14.72 -11.00
N SER A 407 7.12 16.03 -11.24
CA SER A 407 7.15 17.05 -10.21
C SER A 407 5.94 17.08 -9.27
N SER A 408 4.78 16.52 -9.64
CA SER A 408 3.57 16.49 -8.80
C SER A 408 3.28 15.12 -8.18
N LYS A 409 4.14 14.12 -8.40
CA LYS A 409 4.02 12.84 -7.68
C LYS A 409 4.11 13.08 -6.19
N ASN A 410 3.31 12.33 -5.43
CA ASN A 410 3.27 12.36 -3.98
C ASN A 410 2.78 13.70 -3.37
N GLU A 411 2.12 14.53 -4.17
CA GLU A 411 1.61 15.82 -3.72
C GLU A 411 0.47 15.67 -2.70
N ILE A 412 0.49 16.56 -1.71
CA ILE A 412 -0.53 16.74 -0.69
C ILE A 412 -1.08 18.15 -0.78
N GLN A 413 -2.40 18.26 -0.70
CA GLN A 413 -3.11 19.53 -0.62
C GLN A 413 -4.03 19.53 0.60
N GLY A 414 -3.88 20.52 1.46
CA GLY A 414 -4.61 20.64 2.71
C GLY A 414 -5.31 21.98 2.84
N VAL A 415 -6.52 21.95 3.39
CA VAL A 415 -7.27 23.14 3.78
C VAL A 415 -7.81 22.99 5.19
N VAL A 416 -7.69 24.05 5.99
CA VAL A 416 -8.43 24.22 7.24
C VAL A 416 -9.61 25.15 6.97
N LEU A 417 -10.80 24.67 7.30
CA LEU A 417 -12.07 25.34 7.07
C LEU A 417 -12.64 25.78 8.41
N ASP A 418 -13.22 26.97 8.46
CA ASP A 418 -14.02 27.40 9.62
C ASP A 418 -15.41 26.73 9.63
N ARG A 419 -16.23 27.11 10.62
CA ARG A 419 -17.62 26.63 10.75
C ARG A 419 -18.51 26.99 9.55
N ALA A 420 -18.24 28.10 8.87
CA ALA A 420 -18.99 28.51 7.67
C ALA A 420 -18.55 27.71 6.43
N GLY A 421 -17.43 26.98 6.51
CA GLY A 421 -16.82 26.27 5.40
C GLY A 421 -15.83 27.13 4.60
N GLU A 422 -15.47 28.31 5.12
CA GLU A 422 -14.51 29.20 4.48
C GLU A 422 -13.07 28.78 4.81
N VAL A 423 -12.18 28.94 3.83
CA VAL A 423 -10.78 28.52 3.97
C VAL A 423 -10.00 29.52 4.82
N VAL A 424 -9.55 29.07 6.00
CA VAL A 424 -8.69 29.85 6.90
C VAL A 424 -7.23 29.60 6.60
N HIS A 425 -6.84 28.33 6.45
CA HIS A 425 -5.49 27.96 6.07
C HIS A 425 -5.46 27.05 4.85
N ARG A 426 -4.48 27.30 3.98
CA ARG A 426 -3.99 26.38 2.97
C ARG A 426 -2.61 25.90 3.36
N PHE A 427 -2.34 24.63 3.12
CA PHE A 427 -1.04 24.02 3.29
C PHE A 427 -0.87 22.90 2.28
N GLY A 428 0.37 22.53 2.00
CA GLY A 428 0.65 21.51 1.01
C GLY A 428 2.12 21.14 0.98
N GLY A 429 2.46 20.27 0.04
CA GLY A 429 3.82 19.75 -0.10
C GLY A 429 3.79 18.32 -0.57
N PHE A 430 4.72 17.52 -0.07
CA PHE A 430 4.87 16.12 -0.48
C PHE A 430 5.02 15.26 0.76
N TRP A 431 4.24 14.18 0.85
CA TRP A 431 4.21 13.32 2.05
C TRP A 431 5.57 12.68 2.39
N HIS A 432 6.54 12.71 1.47
CA HIS A 432 7.89 12.17 1.62
C HIS A 432 9.00 13.23 1.68
N GLU A 433 8.68 14.52 1.53
CA GLU A 433 9.67 15.63 1.57
C GLU A 433 9.35 16.66 2.65
N GLY A 434 8.06 16.88 2.95
CA GLY A 434 7.62 17.81 3.99
C GLY A 434 6.33 18.56 3.63
N ILE A 435 5.83 19.29 4.61
CA ILE A 435 4.60 20.09 4.53
C ILE A 435 4.90 21.54 4.89
N PHE A 436 4.34 22.43 4.10
CA PHE A 436 4.49 23.88 4.21
C PHE A 436 3.11 24.54 4.28
N CYS A 437 2.97 25.54 5.15
CA CYS A 437 1.75 26.34 5.24
C CYS A 437 2.08 27.77 4.81
N ASP A 438 1.48 28.21 3.71
CA ASP A 438 1.70 29.51 3.07
C ASP A 438 0.79 30.62 3.65
N THR A 439 -0.33 30.22 4.23
CA THR A 439 -1.34 31.11 4.82
C THR A 439 -1.12 31.45 6.29
N MET A 440 -0.07 30.92 6.93
CA MET A 440 0.33 31.39 8.26
C MET A 440 0.89 32.81 8.18
N ALA A 441 0.79 33.56 9.29
CA ALA A 441 1.31 34.93 9.38
C ALA A 441 2.77 35.06 8.93
N THR A 442 3.55 34.00 9.12
CA THR A 442 4.84 33.81 8.45
C THR A 442 4.79 32.45 7.74
N PRO A 443 4.84 32.40 6.40
CA PRO A 443 4.90 31.16 5.65
C PRO A 443 6.00 30.25 6.20
N THR A 444 5.63 29.06 6.65
CA THR A 444 6.51 28.21 7.48
C THR A 444 6.44 26.75 7.06
N CYS A 445 7.60 26.11 7.06
CA CYS A 445 7.67 24.66 6.99
C CYS A 445 7.21 24.07 8.33
N ILE A 446 6.10 23.34 8.28
CA ILE A 446 5.44 22.76 9.45
C ILE A 446 6.16 21.48 9.87
N TRP A 447 6.51 20.65 8.88
CA TRP A 447 7.14 19.35 9.11
C TRP A 447 8.02 18.95 7.92
N LYS A 448 9.13 18.25 8.21
CA LYS A 448 9.97 17.52 7.27
C LYS A 448 10.28 16.14 7.85
N PRO A 449 10.39 15.10 7.01
CA PRO A 449 10.92 13.82 7.45
C PRO A 449 12.36 13.95 7.99
N ASN A 450 12.66 13.16 9.01
CA ASN A 450 14.02 12.90 9.46
C ASN A 450 14.88 12.40 8.31
N VAL A 451 16.15 12.78 8.32
CA VAL A 451 17.12 12.31 7.32
C VAL A 451 17.23 10.78 7.39
N GLN A 452 17.02 10.15 6.24
CA GLN A 452 17.14 8.70 6.13
C GLN A 452 18.61 8.28 6.33
N PRO A 453 18.92 7.25 7.12
CA PRO A 453 20.29 6.76 7.25
C PRO A 453 20.86 6.29 5.90
N ASP A 454 22.14 6.55 5.62
CA ASP A 454 22.78 6.19 4.34
C ASP A 454 22.72 4.70 4.02
N ASP A 455 22.73 3.86 5.05
CA ASP A 455 22.66 2.40 4.98
C ASP A 455 21.21 1.86 4.99
N HIS A 456 20.18 2.70 4.84
CA HIS A 456 18.78 2.27 4.93
C HIS A 456 18.41 1.12 4.00
N LEU A 457 18.96 1.08 2.78
CA LEU A 457 18.73 0.00 1.84
C LEU A 457 19.23 -1.35 2.35
N GLN A 458 20.26 -1.37 3.20
CA GLN A 458 20.77 -2.59 3.84
C GLN A 458 19.85 -3.08 4.95
N TYR A 459 19.07 -2.20 5.57
CA TYR A 459 18.19 -2.51 6.70
C TYR A 459 16.73 -2.25 6.35
N TYR A 460 16.25 -2.92 5.29
CA TYR A 460 14.84 -2.97 4.90
C TYR A 460 14.19 -1.61 4.55
N GLY A 461 14.97 -0.53 4.40
CA GLY A 461 14.48 0.83 4.25
C GLY A 461 14.07 1.51 5.56
N PHE A 462 14.51 0.98 6.71
CA PHE A 462 14.11 1.48 8.03
C PHE A 462 14.69 2.86 8.34
N SER A 463 13.83 3.75 8.88
CA SER A 463 14.24 4.98 9.56
C SER A 463 15.03 4.66 10.83
N ARG A 464 15.65 5.66 11.45
CA ARG A 464 16.30 5.47 12.76
C ARG A 464 15.30 4.96 13.79
N TYR A 465 14.11 5.56 13.87
CA TYR A 465 13.05 5.15 14.78
C TYR A 465 12.64 3.68 14.56
N ALA A 466 12.45 3.26 13.29
CA ALA A 466 12.06 1.88 12.97
C ALA A 466 13.13 0.86 13.39
N ARG A 467 14.42 1.21 13.30
CA ARG A 467 15.51 0.35 13.79
C ARG A 467 15.43 0.14 15.29
N GLU A 468 14.91 1.08 16.07
CA GLU A 468 14.84 0.98 17.53
C GLU A 468 13.72 0.04 18.03
N LEU A 469 12.69 -0.21 17.22
CA LEU A 469 11.44 -0.84 17.70
C LEU A 469 11.55 -2.30 18.14
N ASN A 470 12.42 -3.08 17.50
CA ASN A 470 12.59 -4.50 17.85
C ASN A 470 13.83 -4.75 18.71
N GLU A 471 14.45 -3.70 19.25
CA GLU A 471 15.58 -3.81 20.16
C GLU A 471 15.16 -4.52 21.45
N MET A 472 15.98 -5.50 21.88
CA MET A 472 15.82 -6.19 23.15
C MET A 472 17.08 -5.99 23.98
N ASN A 473 16.92 -5.67 25.26
CA ASN A 473 18.00 -5.62 26.24
C ASN A 473 17.60 -6.39 27.51
N ALA A 474 18.57 -6.62 28.41
CA ALA A 474 18.37 -7.45 29.59
C ALA A 474 17.29 -6.89 30.55
N ASP A 475 17.17 -5.56 30.66
CA ASP A 475 16.18 -4.94 31.54
C ASP A 475 14.76 -5.13 31.01
N LEU A 476 14.58 -4.99 29.69
CA LEU A 476 13.31 -5.25 29.00
C LEU A 476 12.91 -6.73 29.12
N GLU A 477 13.84 -7.65 28.94
CA GLU A 477 13.56 -9.09 29.04
C GLU A 477 12.89 -9.49 30.37
N ILE A 478 13.24 -8.81 31.46
CA ILE A 478 12.71 -9.10 32.81
C ILE A 478 11.27 -8.61 32.99
N ILE A 479 10.91 -7.49 32.35
CA ILE A 479 9.68 -6.74 32.66
C ILE A 479 8.59 -6.90 31.60
N LEU A 480 8.92 -7.39 30.41
CA LEU A 480 7.97 -7.57 29.32
C LEU A 480 7.06 -8.78 29.51
N PRO A 481 5.82 -8.73 28.99
CA PRO A 481 5.00 -9.93 28.91
C PRO A 481 5.61 -10.91 27.88
N PRO A 482 5.45 -12.23 28.08
CA PRO A 482 5.88 -13.23 27.10
C PRO A 482 5.01 -13.22 25.83
N THR A 483 4.12 -12.23 25.67
CA THR A 483 3.35 -11.95 24.45
C THR A 483 3.95 -10.80 23.64
N ASP A 484 4.98 -10.11 24.14
CA ASP A 484 5.60 -8.98 23.45
C ASP A 484 6.29 -9.42 22.13
N THR A 485 6.06 -8.68 21.05
CA THR A 485 6.62 -8.95 19.72
C THR A 485 8.15 -9.13 19.74
N ARG A 486 8.90 -8.50 20.65
CA ARG A 486 10.37 -8.66 20.69
C ARG A 486 10.83 -10.08 21.07
N PHE A 487 9.95 -10.88 21.68
CA PHE A 487 10.17 -12.30 21.95
C PHE A 487 9.72 -13.23 20.80
N ARG A 488 9.04 -12.69 19.78
CA ARG A 488 8.56 -13.46 18.65
C ARG A 488 9.73 -14.08 17.86
N PRO A 489 9.85 -15.42 17.83
CA PRO A 489 11.11 -16.06 17.46
C PRO A 489 11.39 -16.05 15.94
N ASP A 490 10.38 -16.19 15.09
CA ASP A 490 10.53 -16.09 13.63
C ASP A 490 10.98 -14.69 13.19
N GLN A 491 10.40 -13.65 13.80
CA GLN A 491 10.79 -12.26 13.56
C GLN A 491 12.23 -11.98 14.00
N ARG A 492 12.64 -12.48 15.17
CA ARG A 492 14.03 -12.33 15.67
C ARG A 492 15.04 -13.03 14.76
N LEU A 493 14.75 -14.27 14.35
CA LEU A 493 15.62 -15.02 13.44
C LEU A 493 15.79 -14.33 12.09
N LEU A 494 14.73 -13.71 11.55
CA LEU A 494 14.83 -12.93 10.32
C LEU A 494 15.76 -11.72 10.51
N GLU A 495 15.61 -11.01 11.63
CA GLU A 495 16.44 -9.85 11.96
C GLU A 495 17.94 -10.19 12.12
N GLU A 496 18.22 -11.40 12.58
CA GLU A 496 19.57 -11.97 12.68
C GLU A 496 20.10 -12.54 11.34
N GLY A 497 19.33 -12.43 10.25
CA GLY A 497 19.71 -12.93 8.93
C GLY A 497 19.53 -14.45 8.73
N LYS A 498 18.96 -15.16 9.71
CA LYS A 498 18.73 -16.62 9.68
C LYS A 498 17.43 -16.98 8.96
N VAL A 499 17.33 -16.60 7.69
CA VAL A 499 16.08 -16.68 6.88
C VAL A 499 15.46 -18.08 6.88
N ALA A 500 16.23 -19.14 6.66
CA ALA A 500 15.71 -20.50 6.59
C ALA A 500 15.14 -20.99 7.95
N GLU A 501 15.79 -20.62 9.05
CA GLU A 501 15.30 -20.94 10.40
C GLU A 501 14.05 -20.12 10.75
N ALA A 502 14.03 -18.84 10.33
CA ALA A 502 12.90 -17.95 10.49
C ALA A 502 11.64 -18.50 9.81
N ASP A 503 11.77 -19.04 8.59
CA ASP A 503 10.65 -19.59 7.82
C ASP A 503 10.06 -20.83 8.53
N LYS A 504 10.92 -21.76 8.96
CA LYS A 504 10.49 -22.92 9.76
C LYS A 504 9.83 -22.50 11.07
N LYS A 505 10.36 -21.49 11.74
CA LYS A 505 9.79 -21.00 13.00
C LYS A 505 8.46 -20.31 12.78
N LYS A 506 8.31 -19.59 11.67
CA LYS A 506 7.06 -18.94 11.27
C LYS A 506 5.95 -19.96 11.09
N ASP A 507 6.23 -21.07 10.40
CA ASP A 507 5.27 -22.17 10.26
C ASP A 507 4.84 -22.75 11.62
N GLN A 508 5.77 -22.90 12.56
CA GLN A 508 5.47 -23.39 13.91
C GLN A 508 4.57 -22.43 14.69
N VAL A 509 4.83 -21.13 14.62
CA VAL A 509 4.01 -20.09 15.26
C VAL A 509 2.61 -20.04 14.65
N GLU A 510 2.52 -20.10 13.31
CA GLU A 510 1.23 -20.12 12.60
C GLU A 510 0.42 -21.39 12.93
N GLU A 511 1.05 -22.57 13.00
CA GLU A 511 0.37 -23.82 13.37
C GLU A 511 -0.12 -23.79 14.83
N LYS A 512 0.71 -23.34 15.77
CA LYS A 512 0.32 -23.23 17.18
C LYS A 512 -0.89 -22.30 17.35
N GLN A 513 -0.95 -21.22 16.58
CA GLN A 513 -2.14 -20.36 16.55
C GLN A 513 -3.37 -21.10 15.99
N ARG A 514 -3.21 -21.87 14.89
CA ARG A 514 -4.30 -22.67 14.30
C ARG A 514 -4.84 -23.70 15.29
N GLU A 515 -3.97 -24.41 15.98
CA GLU A 515 -4.32 -25.40 17.01
C GLU A 515 -5.09 -24.75 18.17
N ARG A 516 -4.56 -23.67 18.75
CA ARG A 516 -5.25 -22.94 19.83
C ARG A 516 -6.66 -22.48 19.41
N ARG A 517 -6.82 -22.01 18.17
CA ARG A 517 -8.13 -21.62 17.65
C ARG A 517 -9.09 -22.80 17.53
N LYS A 518 -8.62 -23.93 16.99
CA LYS A 518 -9.43 -25.17 16.91
C LYS A 518 -9.87 -25.64 18.30
N GLU A 519 -8.98 -25.57 19.29
CA GLU A 519 -9.30 -25.94 20.67
C GLU A 519 -10.32 -25.00 21.33
N MET A 520 -10.19 -23.69 21.16
CA MET A 520 -11.17 -22.72 21.67
C MET A 520 -12.54 -22.94 21.02
N ALA A 521 -12.58 -23.15 19.70
CA ALA A 521 -13.82 -23.44 18.97
C ALA A 521 -14.51 -24.71 19.47
N LYS A 522 -13.76 -25.79 19.74
CA LYS A 522 -14.31 -27.02 20.35
C LYS A 522 -14.95 -26.79 21.72
N ARG A 523 -14.49 -25.79 22.47
CA ARG A 523 -15.04 -25.41 23.78
C ARG A 523 -16.14 -24.34 23.69
N GLY A 524 -16.43 -23.80 22.50
CA GLY A 524 -17.34 -22.66 22.34
C GLY A 524 -16.81 -21.37 22.98
N GLU A 525 -15.49 -21.25 23.12
CA GLU A 525 -14.84 -20.09 23.71
C GLU A 525 -14.39 -19.10 22.62
N GLU A 526 -14.59 -17.81 22.87
CA GLU A 526 -13.97 -16.74 22.09
C GLU A 526 -12.73 -16.19 22.79
N HIS A 527 -11.76 -15.73 22.01
CA HIS A 527 -10.60 -15.04 22.57
C HIS A 527 -11.02 -13.67 23.09
N ILE A 528 -10.71 -13.41 24.36
CA ILE A 528 -10.91 -12.11 25.01
C ILE A 528 -9.55 -11.40 25.06
N PRO A 529 -9.37 -10.28 24.35
CA PRO A 529 -8.15 -9.47 24.44
C PRO A 529 -7.92 -8.99 25.86
N ARG A 530 -6.65 -8.93 26.25
CA ARG A 530 -6.27 -8.72 27.65
C ARG A 530 -6.26 -7.25 28.04
N PHE A 531 -5.83 -6.38 27.14
CA PHE A 531 -5.56 -4.98 27.44
C PHE A 531 -6.52 -4.02 26.73
N PHE A 532 -7.32 -4.52 25.80
CA PHE A 532 -8.34 -3.76 25.11
C PHE A 532 -9.72 -4.37 25.32
N ARG A 533 -10.74 -3.51 25.33
CA ARG A 533 -12.15 -3.90 25.39
C ARG A 533 -12.88 -3.40 24.16
N LYS A 534 -13.79 -4.22 23.65
CA LYS A 534 -14.70 -3.83 22.58
C LYS A 534 -15.79 -2.92 23.14
N VAL A 535 -16.07 -1.81 22.48
CA VAL A 535 -17.20 -0.91 22.76
C VAL A 535 -17.89 -0.51 21.45
N LEU A 536 -19.09 0.04 21.56
CA LEU A 536 -19.76 0.71 20.45
C LEU A 536 -19.55 2.21 20.59
N ASP A 537 -19.17 2.88 19.51
CA ASP A 537 -19.13 4.34 19.47
C ASP A 537 -20.53 4.95 19.26
N GLU A 538 -20.60 6.29 19.21
CA GLU A 538 -21.87 7.02 19.03
C GLU A 538 -22.58 6.68 17.70
N ALA A 539 -21.83 6.23 16.69
CA ALA A 539 -22.35 5.78 15.40
C ALA A 539 -22.69 4.28 15.36
N GLY A 540 -22.60 3.58 16.50
CA GLY A 540 -22.86 2.14 16.62
C GLY A 540 -21.76 1.26 16.00
N ARG A 541 -20.57 1.81 15.75
CA ARG A 541 -19.42 1.07 15.19
C ARG A 541 -18.65 0.40 16.32
N GLU A 542 -18.24 -0.85 16.11
CA GLU A 542 -17.35 -1.54 17.04
C GLU A 542 -15.95 -0.89 17.03
N VAL A 543 -15.48 -0.43 18.19
CA VAL A 543 -14.13 0.10 18.40
C VAL A 543 -13.47 -0.57 19.59
N TRP A 544 -12.14 -0.62 19.60
CA TRP A 544 -11.34 -1.21 20.68
C TRP A 544 -10.65 -0.12 21.48
N LEU A 545 -10.93 -0.07 22.78
CA LEU A 545 -10.36 0.92 23.70
C LEU A 545 -9.46 0.25 24.73
N TYR A 546 -8.36 0.91 25.07
CA TYR A 546 -7.48 0.48 26.15
C TYR A 546 -8.24 0.42 27.48
N ASN A 547 -8.00 -0.62 28.27
CA ASN A 547 -8.71 -0.85 29.54
C ASN A 547 -7.93 -0.32 30.76
N GLY A 548 -6.76 0.30 30.58
CA GLY A 548 -6.00 0.91 31.68
C GLY A 548 -5.26 -0.09 32.58
N THR A 549 -5.10 -1.35 32.16
CA THR A 549 -4.51 -2.40 33.02
C THR A 549 -3.07 -2.77 32.70
N TYR A 550 -2.57 -2.52 31.48
CA TYR A 550 -1.25 -2.99 31.04
C TYR A 550 -0.13 -2.48 31.94
N TRP A 551 -0.01 -1.15 32.08
CA TRP A 551 1.04 -0.52 32.89
C TRP A 551 0.92 -0.84 34.38
N LYS A 552 -0.31 -1.02 34.89
CA LYS A 552 -0.55 -1.44 36.28
C LYS A 552 0.00 -2.84 36.53
N ILE A 553 -0.33 -3.80 35.66
CA ILE A 553 0.17 -5.18 35.76
C ILE A 553 1.69 -5.23 35.57
N ARG A 554 2.23 -4.44 34.63
CA ARG A 554 3.66 -4.34 34.40
C ARG A 554 4.43 -3.88 35.65
N GLN A 555 3.86 -2.94 36.40
CA GLN A 555 4.44 -2.44 37.65
C GLN A 555 4.28 -3.44 38.81
N ASP A 556 3.06 -3.94 39.03
CA ASP A 556 2.74 -4.89 40.11
C ASP A 556 1.48 -5.71 39.73
N PRO A 557 1.53 -7.06 39.68
CA PRO A 557 2.57 -7.95 40.20
C PRO A 557 3.80 -8.16 39.29
N GLY A 558 3.81 -7.56 38.09
CA GLY A 558 4.74 -7.88 37.01
C GLY A 558 4.25 -9.05 36.16
N PHE A 559 4.60 -9.06 34.87
CA PHE A 559 4.05 -10.07 33.95
C PHE A 559 4.53 -11.48 34.26
N SER A 560 5.74 -11.67 34.80
CA SER A 560 6.28 -12.98 35.22
C SER A 560 5.46 -13.65 36.32
N LYS A 561 4.73 -12.88 37.14
CA LYS A 561 3.83 -13.37 38.20
C LYS A 561 2.36 -13.38 37.80
N SER A 562 2.06 -13.01 36.55
CA SER A 562 0.70 -12.97 36.00
C SER A 562 0.45 -14.14 35.04
N LYS A 563 -0.81 -14.53 34.83
CA LYS A 563 -1.16 -15.51 33.81
C LYS A 563 -0.98 -14.89 32.43
N ASN A 564 -0.17 -15.52 31.56
CA ASN A 564 0.07 -15.07 30.19
C ASN A 564 -0.30 -16.16 29.17
N LEU A 565 -0.53 -15.75 27.94
CA LEU A 565 -0.70 -16.66 26.81
C LEU A 565 0.67 -17.19 26.35
N ALA A 566 0.74 -18.47 26.00
CA ALA A 566 1.89 -19.05 25.32
C ALA A 566 1.67 -18.99 23.80
N LEU A 567 2.27 -18.01 23.13
CA LEU A 567 2.01 -17.71 21.72
C LEU A 567 2.92 -18.46 20.73
N TRP A 568 4.14 -18.81 21.16
CA TRP A 568 5.16 -19.51 20.35
C TRP A 568 5.73 -20.70 21.08
#